data_AF-A0AAE1ZIF3-F1
#
_entry.id   AF-A0AAE1ZIF3-F1
#
_cell.length_a   1.000
_cell.length_b   1.000
_cell.length_c   1.000
_cell.angle_alpha   90.00
_cell.angle_beta   90.00
_cell.angle_gamma   90.00
#
_symmetry.space_group_name_H-M   'P 1'
#
loop_
_entity.id
_entity.type
_entity.pdbx_description
1 polymer ?
#
loop_
_entity_poly.entity_id
_entity_poly.type
_entity_poly.pdbx_seq_one_letter_code
_entity_poly.pdbx_strand_id
1 'polypeptide(L)'
;MWSPERKIAIKLLIFTIFTQSFWSGFQFLSNQYIYYRFLKDAGLPYDPSQQNKSIPDSNNELRNEVQKKTAHLLPLLSAALLIPGLLSSFMISSLSDYYGRRFAMGVLFSGLTSNVIVSSFVFLFEWNLYLLILGNLTCGFLGGGMLTFSGQISVCFADITKVPDEKEDLLYDSKYQQASLERQRLLYMGIYDGACVLAGAAAVSVTGVFIDRFDFITTCLILMFLCLLSVGVLWCLPETKSFNTNASGLSYFNNNLNASLSTCNTGFHSSQNSNWLLKSTEMIYLVRNANVTTVLIFAIMFLTTLTTYNEGQYTFLYLMGYPFNWSVDQFGYFSGLSSTLLGLLSFILTWVTIRWMKVVKQRRISESSQPLLTNESVSSYSSIHEVDSADLTTNNTNYNSSCNHTIQHQVLRARRRMIKYVIFGMLAIVISKFLMGLAFWFPSPGHNILVFISLFICIFRSAVVPVLKSFTSSLFTSKLQSSLFSVIAISEYLGLLIGIATLPYIYAATVALCSGTVFFVSSGLALIAFILLLFVSYYTKQEIRNIDLSQPIIVEVHDEVIN
;
A
#
# COMPACT_ATOMS: atom_id res chain seq x y z
N MET A 1 -4.77 0.13 30.62
CA MET A 1 -3.42 -0.36 30.26
C MET A 1 -3.47 -0.87 28.82
N TRP A 2 -2.64 -0.39 27.89
CA TRP A 2 -2.70 -0.81 26.48
C TRP A 2 -2.24 -2.25 26.30
N SER A 3 -2.88 -3.00 25.38
CA SER A 3 -2.46 -4.36 25.03
C SER A 3 -1.02 -4.36 24.47
N PRO A 4 -0.24 -5.44 24.69
CA PRO A 4 1.16 -5.53 24.24
C PRO A 4 1.29 -5.32 22.72
N GLU A 5 0.36 -5.87 21.94
CA GLU A 5 0.26 -5.68 20.49
C GLU A 5 0.15 -4.21 20.07
N ARG A 6 -0.68 -3.42 20.77
CA ARG A 6 -0.82 -1.99 20.48
C ARG A 6 0.46 -1.21 20.79
N LYS A 7 1.20 -1.60 21.84
CA LYS A 7 2.50 -0.99 22.15
C LYS A 7 3.51 -1.25 21.04
N ILE A 8 3.54 -2.45 20.49
CA ILE A 8 4.39 -2.82 19.35
C ILE A 8 4.02 -1.99 18.11
N ALA A 9 2.73 -1.96 17.75
CA ALA A 9 2.24 -1.22 16.59
C ALA A 9 2.61 0.28 16.67
N ILE A 10 2.56 0.87 17.86
CA ILE A 10 2.89 2.29 18.06
C ILE A 10 4.39 2.56 17.96
N LYS A 11 5.23 1.65 18.48
CA LYS A 11 6.69 1.74 18.27
C LYS A 11 7.06 1.63 16.78
N LEU A 12 6.40 0.72 16.05
CA LEU A 12 6.57 0.61 14.60
C LEU A 12 6.14 1.92 13.91
N LEU A 13 4.98 2.48 14.26
CA LEU A 13 4.49 3.73 13.69
C LEU A 13 5.49 4.89 13.89
N ILE A 14 6.01 5.05 15.11
CA ILE A 14 6.99 6.11 15.43
C ILE A 14 8.25 5.96 14.57
N PHE A 15 8.80 4.75 14.49
CA PHE A 15 9.97 4.46 13.66
C PHE A 15 9.72 4.81 12.18
N THR A 16 8.53 4.51 11.67
CA THR A 16 8.17 4.77 10.29
C THR A 16 7.99 6.25 9.98
N ILE A 17 7.47 7.03 10.91
CA ILE A 17 7.34 8.48 10.75
C ILE A 17 8.71 9.11 10.55
N PHE A 18 9.68 8.81 11.42
CA PHE A 18 11.03 9.35 11.28
C PHE A 18 11.72 8.87 10.00
N THR A 19 11.58 7.58 9.68
CA THR A 19 12.21 7.00 8.48
C THR A 19 11.63 7.61 7.20
N GLN A 20 10.31 7.75 7.13
CA GLN A 20 9.64 8.36 6.00
C GLN A 20 10.00 9.83 5.84
N SER A 21 10.05 10.61 6.93
CA SER A 21 10.37 12.03 6.87
C SER A 21 11.75 12.31 6.30
N PHE A 22 12.81 11.64 6.77
CA PHE A 22 14.14 11.88 6.21
C PHE A 22 14.21 11.41 4.76
N TRP A 23 13.61 10.26 4.43
CA TRP A 23 13.66 9.72 3.07
C TRP A 23 12.97 10.63 2.06
N SER A 24 11.76 11.10 2.37
CA SER A 24 11.02 12.00 1.48
C SER A 24 11.70 13.37 1.34
N GLY A 25 12.25 13.91 2.45
CA GLY A 25 13.01 15.16 2.42
C GLY A 25 14.25 15.02 1.53
N PHE A 26 14.96 13.91 1.66
CA PHE A 26 16.16 13.65 0.87
C PHE A 26 15.86 13.39 -0.61
N GLN A 27 14.77 12.67 -0.92
CA GLN A 27 14.30 12.48 -2.30
C GLN A 27 13.91 13.81 -2.94
N PHE A 28 13.22 14.69 -2.20
CA PHE A 28 12.89 16.04 -2.66
C PHE A 28 14.15 16.87 -2.90
N LEU A 29 15.09 16.89 -1.94
CA LEU A 29 16.37 17.59 -2.06
C LEU A 29 17.16 17.11 -3.29
N SER A 30 17.24 15.80 -3.50
CA SER A 30 17.94 15.22 -4.66
C SER A 30 17.31 15.64 -5.98
N ASN A 31 15.97 15.60 -6.09
CA ASN A 31 15.28 16.01 -7.31
C ASN A 31 15.53 17.49 -7.62
N GLN A 32 15.49 18.34 -6.60
CA GLN A 32 15.74 19.78 -6.73
C GLN A 32 17.20 20.09 -7.05
N TYR A 33 18.15 19.40 -6.42
CA TYR A 33 19.58 19.60 -6.65
C TYR A 33 20.00 19.19 -8.07
N ILE A 34 19.47 18.09 -8.60
CA ILE A 34 19.75 17.67 -9.99
C ILE A 34 19.30 18.75 -10.97
N TYR A 35 18.09 19.27 -10.78
CA TYR A 35 17.56 20.35 -11.62
C TYR A 35 18.38 21.64 -11.50
N TYR A 36 18.73 22.03 -10.27
CA TYR A 36 19.62 23.17 -10.00
C TYR A 36 20.97 23.03 -10.70
N ARG A 37 21.60 21.85 -10.63
CA ARG A 37 22.93 21.64 -11.21
C ARG A 37 22.91 21.74 -12.73
N PHE A 38 21.91 21.15 -13.39
CA PHE A 38 21.77 21.30 -14.84
C PHE A 38 21.44 22.73 -15.27
N LEU A 39 20.71 23.50 -14.45
CA LEU A 39 20.50 24.93 -14.69
C LEU A 39 21.80 25.72 -14.54
N LYS A 40 22.61 25.43 -13.52
CA LYS A 40 23.94 26.02 -13.29
C LYS A 40 24.87 25.75 -14.48
N ASP A 41 24.89 24.52 -14.99
CA ASP A 41 25.68 24.13 -16.15
C ASP A 41 25.23 24.83 -17.45
N ALA A 42 23.94 25.17 -17.55
CA ALA A 42 23.38 25.94 -18.66
C ALA A 42 23.53 27.47 -18.48
N GLY A 43 24.04 27.95 -17.35
CA GLY A 43 24.16 29.39 -17.06
C GLY A 43 22.82 30.09 -16.77
N LEU A 44 21.78 29.34 -16.37
CA LEU A 44 20.45 29.87 -16.08
C LEU A 44 20.24 30.09 -14.58
N PRO A 45 19.49 31.13 -14.17
CA PRO A 45 19.15 31.34 -12.77
C PRO A 45 18.17 30.26 -12.29
N TYR A 46 18.35 29.84 -11.04
CA TYR A 46 17.53 28.83 -10.40
C TYR A 46 16.11 29.34 -10.10
N ASP A 47 15.98 30.57 -9.59
CA ASP A 47 14.67 31.17 -9.32
C ASP A 47 14.13 32.00 -10.50
N PRO A 48 12.88 31.75 -10.91
CA PRO A 48 12.21 32.57 -11.93
C PRO A 48 11.71 33.91 -11.38
N SER A 49 11.60 34.07 -10.05
CA SER A 49 10.95 35.21 -9.38
C SER A 49 11.65 36.56 -9.59
N GLN A 50 12.92 36.56 -10.04
CA GLN A 50 13.66 37.80 -10.31
C GLN A 50 13.49 38.35 -11.74
N GLN A 51 12.78 37.66 -12.65
CA GLN A 51 12.61 38.13 -14.03
C GLN A 51 11.27 38.86 -14.26
N ASN A 52 11.26 40.16 -13.95
CA ASN A 52 10.29 41.14 -14.49
C ASN A 52 10.57 41.51 -15.96
N LYS A 53 11.22 40.63 -16.73
CA LYS A 53 11.53 40.86 -18.16
C LYS A 53 11.05 39.67 -18.96
N SER A 54 10.43 39.96 -20.12
CA SER A 54 10.16 38.99 -21.17
C SER A 54 11.39 38.11 -21.37
N ILE A 55 11.27 36.85 -20.96
CA ILE A 55 12.34 35.87 -21.08
C ILE A 55 12.61 35.69 -22.58
N PRO A 56 13.84 35.89 -23.07
CA PRO A 56 14.18 35.65 -24.47
C PRO A 56 13.80 34.22 -24.88
N ASP A 57 13.28 34.03 -26.09
CA ASP A 57 12.88 32.70 -26.59
C ASP A 57 14.01 31.66 -26.50
N SER A 58 15.27 32.08 -26.69
CA SER A 58 16.46 31.24 -26.52
C SER A 58 16.61 30.68 -25.10
N ASN A 59 16.20 31.43 -24.08
CA ASN A 59 16.24 30.96 -22.69
C ASN A 59 15.12 29.93 -22.41
N ASN A 60 14.01 29.98 -23.15
CA ASN A 60 12.94 28.98 -23.04
C ASN A 60 13.36 27.65 -23.65
N GLU A 61 14.02 27.66 -24.82
CA GLU A 61 14.57 26.45 -25.43
C GLU A 61 15.62 25.79 -24.54
N LEU A 62 16.53 26.58 -23.96
CA LEU A 62 17.56 26.09 -23.05
C LEU A 62 16.95 25.52 -21.75
N ARG A 63 15.90 26.15 -21.21
CA ARG A 63 15.16 25.61 -20.06
C ARG A 63 14.48 24.29 -20.38
N ASN A 64 13.86 24.16 -21.56
CA ASN A 64 13.27 22.90 -22.01
C ASN A 64 14.33 21.79 -22.13
N GLU A 65 15.54 22.13 -22.60
CA GLU A 65 16.64 21.16 -22.66
C GLU A 65 17.11 20.72 -21.27
N VAL A 66 17.20 21.63 -20.31
CA VAL A 66 17.54 21.29 -18.91
C VAL A 66 16.47 20.40 -18.27
N GLN A 67 15.19 20.70 -18.51
CA GLN A 67 14.09 19.85 -18.06
C GLN A 67 14.15 18.45 -18.68
N LYS A 68 14.46 18.37 -19.98
CA LYS A 68 14.66 17.10 -20.69
C LYS A 68 15.82 16.29 -20.11
N LYS A 69 16.98 16.91 -19.85
CA LYS A 69 18.14 16.25 -19.22
C LYS A 69 17.82 15.72 -17.83
N THR A 70 17.12 16.52 -17.02
CA THR A 70 16.66 16.12 -15.68
C THR A 70 15.70 14.93 -15.75
N ALA A 71 14.71 14.99 -16.64
CA ALA A 71 13.72 13.94 -16.86
C ALA A 71 14.31 12.64 -17.43
N HIS A 72 15.52 12.68 -18.03
CA HIS A 72 16.26 11.48 -18.42
C HIS A 72 17.05 10.86 -17.26
N LEU A 73 17.60 11.66 -16.34
CA LEU A 73 18.43 11.16 -15.23
C LEU A 73 17.59 10.57 -14.08
N LEU A 74 16.47 11.19 -13.73
CA LEU A 74 15.57 10.72 -12.64
C LEU A 74 15.09 9.26 -12.81
N PRO A 75 14.55 8.84 -13.97
CA PRO A 75 14.17 7.45 -14.19
C PRO A 75 15.37 6.50 -14.12
N LEU A 76 16.57 6.92 -14.56
CA LEU A 76 17.78 6.10 -14.46
C LEU A 76 18.18 5.83 -13.00
N LEU A 77 18.15 6.86 -12.15
CA LEU A 77 18.40 6.73 -10.71
C LEU A 77 17.41 5.77 -10.05
N SER A 78 16.14 5.91 -10.40
CA SER A 78 15.08 5.08 -9.84
C SER A 78 15.14 3.64 -10.36
N ALA A 79 15.48 3.43 -11.63
CA ALA A 79 15.70 2.10 -12.19
C ALA A 79 16.89 1.40 -11.52
N ALA A 80 17.98 2.14 -11.24
CA ALA A 80 19.13 1.63 -10.50
C ALA A 80 18.79 1.22 -9.05
N LEU A 81 17.77 1.83 -8.44
CA LEU A 81 17.24 1.42 -7.14
C LEU A 81 16.33 0.19 -7.24
N LEU A 82 15.37 0.23 -8.17
CA LEU A 82 14.24 -0.70 -8.20
C LEU A 82 14.57 -2.04 -8.83
N ILE A 83 15.39 -2.09 -9.89
CA ILE A 83 15.74 -3.35 -10.55
C ILE A 83 16.48 -4.29 -9.58
N PRO A 84 17.60 -3.88 -8.95
CA PRO A 84 18.24 -4.70 -7.91
C PRO A 84 17.36 -4.82 -6.65
N GLY A 85 16.54 -3.81 -6.37
CA GLY A 85 15.57 -3.81 -5.27
C GLY A 85 14.53 -4.93 -5.35
N LEU A 86 14.05 -5.27 -6.55
CA LEU A 86 13.12 -6.37 -6.75
C LEU A 86 13.79 -7.71 -6.37
N LEU A 87 15.03 -7.92 -6.78
CA LEU A 87 15.77 -9.15 -6.48
C LEU A 87 16.08 -9.26 -4.97
N SER A 88 16.57 -8.17 -4.37
CA SER A 88 16.87 -8.13 -2.94
C SER A 88 15.62 -8.26 -2.07
N SER A 89 14.44 -7.83 -2.56
CA SER A 89 13.16 -7.98 -1.85
C SER A 89 12.77 -9.44 -1.57
N PHE A 90 13.15 -10.37 -2.45
CA PHE A 90 12.94 -11.80 -2.21
C PHE A 90 13.89 -12.32 -1.14
N MET A 91 15.16 -11.90 -1.17
CA MET A 91 16.15 -12.28 -0.17
C MET A 91 15.82 -11.72 1.21
N ILE A 92 15.38 -10.47 1.30
CA ILE A 92 15.00 -9.88 2.59
C ILE A 92 13.76 -10.54 3.17
N SER A 93 12.83 -10.99 2.31
CA SER A 93 11.61 -11.68 2.76
C SER A 93 11.92 -13.05 3.38
N SER A 94 12.87 -13.80 2.81
CA SER A 94 13.32 -15.05 3.44
C SER A 94 14.13 -14.76 4.71
N LEU A 95 15.04 -13.78 4.67
CA LEU A 95 15.85 -13.38 5.81
C LEU A 95 14.97 -12.98 7.01
N SER A 96 13.90 -12.24 6.75
CA SER A 96 12.88 -11.80 7.71
C SER A 96 12.14 -12.98 8.35
N ASP A 97 11.94 -14.07 7.61
CA ASP A 97 11.31 -15.27 8.14
C ASP A 97 12.27 -16.12 9.01
N TYR A 98 13.58 -16.12 8.71
CA TYR A 98 14.61 -16.88 9.46
C TYR A 98 15.18 -16.16 10.68
N TYR A 99 15.69 -14.94 10.49
CA TYR A 99 16.42 -14.19 11.53
C TYR A 99 15.54 -13.27 12.37
N GLY A 100 14.25 -13.20 12.06
CA GLY A 100 13.31 -12.28 12.70
C GLY A 100 13.13 -10.97 11.94
N ARG A 101 12.07 -10.25 12.30
CA ARG A 101 11.63 -9.02 11.62
C ARG A 101 12.53 -7.84 11.93
N ARG A 102 13.05 -7.70 13.17
CA ARG A 102 13.92 -6.58 13.53
C ARG A 102 15.21 -6.59 12.73
N PHE A 103 15.81 -7.77 12.54
CA PHE A 103 17.03 -7.91 11.76
C PHE A 103 16.82 -7.52 10.29
N ALA A 104 15.76 -8.03 9.66
CA ALA A 104 15.42 -7.66 8.29
C ALA A 104 15.15 -6.15 8.12
N MET A 105 14.44 -5.54 9.06
CA MET A 105 14.23 -4.09 9.08
C MET A 105 15.54 -3.30 9.22
N GLY A 106 16.49 -3.81 10.01
CA GLY A 106 17.81 -3.21 10.16
C GLY A 106 18.63 -3.23 8.85
N VAL A 107 18.60 -4.35 8.11
CA VAL A 107 19.25 -4.45 6.79
C VAL A 107 18.63 -3.47 5.80
N LEU A 108 17.30 -3.39 5.73
CA LEU A 108 16.60 -2.44 4.85
C LEU A 108 16.96 -0.98 5.17
N PHE A 109 17.00 -0.66 6.46
CA PHE A 109 17.38 0.67 6.93
C PHE A 109 18.85 0.99 6.59
N SER A 110 19.75 0.00 6.65
CA SER A 110 21.14 0.17 6.19
C SER A 110 21.24 0.54 4.71
N GLY A 111 20.35 0.02 3.86
CA GLY A 111 20.25 0.41 2.45
C GLY A 111 19.83 1.86 2.27
N LEU A 112 18.79 2.30 3.00
CA LEU A 112 18.30 3.69 2.97
C LEU A 112 19.38 4.67 3.42
N THR A 113 20.07 4.36 4.53
CA THR A 113 21.17 5.19 5.05
C THR A 113 22.35 5.24 4.08
N SER A 114 22.71 4.12 3.43
CA SER A 114 23.74 4.08 2.38
C SER A 114 23.45 5.06 1.25
N ASN A 115 22.20 5.11 0.75
CA ASN A 115 21.81 6.07 -0.30
C ASN A 115 22.02 7.51 0.16
N VAL A 116 21.51 7.82 1.35
CA VAL A 116 21.58 9.16 1.94
C VAL A 116 23.03 9.59 2.13
N ILE A 117 23.91 8.70 2.58
CA ILE A 117 25.34 8.97 2.76
C ILE A 117 26.00 9.30 1.42
N VAL A 118 25.86 8.42 0.40
CA VAL A 118 26.48 8.63 -0.92
C VAL A 118 25.98 9.91 -1.57
N SER A 119 24.66 10.15 -1.51
CA SER A 119 24.08 11.34 -2.09
C SER A 119 24.46 12.62 -1.33
N SER A 120 24.64 12.55 -0.01
CA SER A 120 25.16 13.68 0.78
C SER A 120 26.59 14.03 0.37
N PHE A 121 27.45 13.04 0.09
CA PHE A 121 28.78 13.28 -0.47
C PHE A 121 28.70 14.02 -1.81
N VAL A 122 27.78 13.63 -2.69
CA VAL A 122 27.58 14.31 -3.98
C VAL A 122 27.19 15.77 -3.79
N PHE A 123 26.29 16.06 -2.85
CA PHE A 123 25.82 17.43 -2.60
C PHE A 123 26.88 18.29 -1.92
N LEU A 124 27.59 17.77 -0.91
CA LEU A 124 28.60 18.51 -0.14
C LEU A 124 29.83 18.86 -0.97
N PHE A 125 30.27 17.96 -1.85
CA PHE A 125 31.49 18.14 -2.65
C PHE A 125 31.21 18.59 -4.10
N GLU A 126 29.95 18.87 -4.43
CA GLU A 126 29.51 19.18 -5.80
C GLU A 126 30.02 18.18 -6.86
N TRP A 127 30.06 16.89 -6.50
CA TRP A 127 30.55 15.84 -7.40
C TRP A 127 29.60 15.60 -8.59
N ASN A 128 30.05 14.77 -9.53
CA ASN A 128 29.28 14.39 -10.68
C ASN A 128 27.93 13.74 -10.29
N LEU A 129 26.83 14.27 -10.84
CA LEU A 129 25.46 13.80 -10.61
C LEU A 129 25.28 12.30 -10.88
N TYR A 130 26.05 11.72 -11.80
CA TYR A 130 25.97 10.28 -12.09
C TYR A 130 26.40 9.40 -10.91
N LEU A 131 27.15 9.91 -9.93
CA LEU A 131 27.47 9.16 -8.70
C LEU A 131 26.24 8.89 -7.82
N LEU A 132 25.13 9.62 -8.01
CA LEU A 132 23.85 9.30 -7.38
C LEU A 132 23.32 7.92 -7.80
N ILE A 133 23.71 7.42 -8.98
CA ILE A 133 23.38 6.06 -9.43
C ILE A 133 23.98 5.03 -8.47
N LEU A 134 25.20 5.26 -7.97
CA LEU A 134 25.85 4.38 -7.01
C LEU A 134 25.08 4.33 -5.68
N GLY A 135 24.62 5.48 -5.18
CA GLY A 135 23.80 5.55 -3.96
C GLY A 135 22.49 4.76 -4.09
N ASN A 136 21.81 4.90 -5.23
CA ASN A 136 20.58 4.17 -5.51
C ASN A 136 20.82 2.66 -5.70
N LEU A 137 21.91 2.28 -6.37
CA LEU A 137 22.28 0.89 -6.60
C LEU A 137 22.62 0.17 -5.30
N THR A 138 23.39 0.79 -4.40
CA THR A 138 23.70 0.20 -3.08
C THR A 138 22.44 -0.02 -2.24
N CYS A 139 21.53 0.96 -2.24
CA CYS A 139 20.23 0.85 -1.58
C CYS A 139 19.33 -0.21 -2.23
N GLY A 140 19.43 -0.39 -3.54
CA GLY A 140 18.73 -1.43 -4.28
C GLY A 140 19.17 -2.82 -3.84
N PHE A 141 20.47 -3.09 -3.80
CA PHE A 141 21.01 -4.39 -3.34
C PHE A 141 20.73 -4.69 -1.87
N LEU A 142 20.76 -3.67 -0.99
CA LEU A 142 20.48 -3.83 0.43
C LEU A 142 18.99 -3.90 0.79
N GLY A 143 18.11 -3.91 -0.21
CA GLY A 143 16.73 -4.31 0.00
C GLY A 143 15.68 -3.46 -0.71
N GLY A 144 16.01 -2.59 -1.67
CA GLY A 144 15.01 -2.02 -2.58
C GLY A 144 14.27 -0.77 -2.09
N GLY A 145 14.84 -0.07 -1.10
CA GLY A 145 14.40 1.26 -0.67
C GLY A 145 13.15 1.28 0.21
N MET A 146 12.42 2.40 0.19
CA MET A 146 11.31 2.64 1.13
C MET A 146 10.09 1.75 0.86
N LEU A 147 9.93 1.26 -0.36
CA LEU A 147 8.79 0.40 -0.75
C LEU A 147 8.83 -0.96 -0.04
N THR A 148 9.97 -1.64 -0.04
CA THR A 148 10.16 -2.93 0.62
C THR A 148 10.18 -2.79 2.14
N PHE A 149 10.72 -1.69 2.66
CA PHE A 149 10.63 -1.32 4.07
C PHE A 149 9.16 -1.19 4.50
N SER A 150 8.34 -0.46 3.74
CA SER A 150 6.88 -0.37 3.92
C SER A 150 6.20 -1.75 3.84
N GLY A 151 6.67 -2.62 2.94
CA GLY A 151 6.23 -4.02 2.85
C GLY A 151 6.51 -4.83 4.11
N GLN A 152 7.70 -4.74 4.69
CA GLN A 152 8.03 -5.47 5.93
C GLN A 152 7.22 -4.98 7.15
N ILE A 153 6.90 -3.68 7.22
CA ILE A 153 6.00 -3.14 8.25
C ILE A 153 4.59 -3.71 8.08
N SER A 154 4.14 -3.81 6.83
CA SER A 154 2.85 -4.43 6.50
C SER A 154 2.82 -5.90 6.94
N VAL A 155 3.93 -6.63 6.79
CA VAL A 155 4.07 -8.01 7.30
C VAL A 155 4.05 -8.04 8.83
N CYS A 156 4.72 -7.09 9.52
CA CYS A 156 4.66 -6.99 10.98
C CYS A 156 3.23 -6.76 11.48
N PHE A 157 2.45 -5.90 10.83
CA PHE A 157 1.04 -5.73 11.18
C PHE A 157 0.20 -6.98 10.91
N ALA A 158 0.49 -7.70 9.82
CA ALA A 158 -0.16 -8.97 9.56
C ALA A 158 0.13 -9.98 10.68
N ASP A 159 1.39 -10.09 11.13
CA ASP A 159 1.81 -10.97 12.22
C ASP A 159 1.12 -10.62 13.55
N ILE A 160 0.94 -9.33 13.86
CA ILE A 160 0.19 -8.86 15.05
C ILE A 160 -1.30 -9.24 14.98
N THR A 161 -1.86 -9.39 13.78
CA THR A 161 -3.29 -9.69 13.56
C THR A 161 -3.60 -11.17 13.27
N LYS A 162 -2.63 -12.08 13.43
CA LYS A 162 -2.85 -13.52 13.24
C LYS A 162 -3.58 -14.15 14.44
N VAL A 163 -4.43 -15.13 14.15
CA VAL A 163 -5.01 -16.01 15.18
C VAL A 163 -3.95 -17.06 15.54
N PRO A 164 -3.69 -17.34 16.83
CA PRO A 164 -2.79 -18.42 17.22
C PRO A 164 -3.36 -19.79 16.82
N ASP A 165 -2.52 -20.66 16.26
CA ASP A 165 -2.87 -21.99 15.73
C ASP A 165 -3.62 -22.86 16.76
N GLU A 166 -3.32 -22.75 18.06
CA GLU A 166 -4.02 -23.45 19.16
C GLU A 166 -5.53 -23.14 19.26
N LYS A 167 -6.00 -22.06 18.65
CA LYS A 167 -7.42 -21.66 18.63
C LYS A 167 -8.08 -21.89 17.27
N GLU A 168 -7.38 -22.45 16.29
CA GLU A 168 -7.87 -22.65 14.93
C GLU A 168 -8.97 -23.74 14.89
N ASP A 169 -8.77 -24.84 15.63
CA ASP A 169 -9.73 -25.96 15.71
C ASP A 169 -11.01 -25.64 16.52
N LEU A 170 -10.92 -24.73 17.49
CA LEU A 170 -12.07 -24.27 18.29
C LEU A 170 -12.92 -23.20 17.58
N LEU A 171 -12.48 -22.71 16.41
CA LEU A 171 -13.04 -21.54 15.73
C LEU A 171 -13.47 -21.85 14.29
N TYR A 172 -13.92 -23.08 14.04
CA TYR A 172 -14.49 -23.49 12.75
C TYR A 172 -15.74 -22.66 12.34
N ASP A 173 -16.36 -21.94 13.27
CA ASP A 173 -17.70 -21.35 13.08
C ASP A 173 -17.80 -19.81 13.16
N SER A 174 -16.79 -19.02 12.76
CA SER A 174 -17.04 -17.57 12.71
C SER A 174 -16.37 -16.77 11.59
N LYS A 175 -17.06 -16.69 10.43
CA LYS A 175 -16.91 -15.59 9.45
C LYS A 175 -16.85 -14.20 10.12
N TYR A 176 -17.46 -14.06 11.30
CA TYR A 176 -17.41 -12.87 12.15
C TYR A 176 -16.00 -12.55 12.69
N GLN A 177 -15.25 -13.54 13.16
CA GLN A 177 -13.91 -13.31 13.71
C GLN A 177 -12.91 -12.98 12.60
N GLN A 178 -13.02 -13.64 11.44
CA GLN A 178 -12.25 -13.27 10.26
C GLN A 178 -12.52 -11.81 9.84
N ALA A 179 -13.79 -11.39 9.78
CA ALA A 179 -14.15 -10.01 9.45
C ALA A 179 -13.65 -8.99 10.51
N SER A 180 -13.59 -9.38 11.79
CA SER A 180 -13.05 -8.56 12.86
C SER A 180 -11.53 -8.34 12.73
N LEU A 181 -10.78 -9.38 12.36
CA LEU A 181 -9.33 -9.32 12.14
C LEU A 181 -8.98 -8.53 10.88
N GLU A 182 -9.73 -8.74 9.79
CA GLU A 182 -9.60 -7.93 8.57
C GLU A 182 -9.78 -6.43 8.86
N ARG A 183 -10.76 -6.09 9.70
CA ARG A 183 -11.00 -4.72 10.14
C ARG A 183 -9.86 -4.15 10.99
N GLN A 184 -9.28 -4.94 11.88
CA GLN A 184 -8.12 -4.52 12.68
C GLN A 184 -6.88 -4.31 11.81
N ARG A 185 -6.65 -5.17 10.81
CA ARG A 185 -5.54 -4.99 9.87
C ARG A 185 -5.73 -3.76 8.99
N LEU A 186 -6.94 -3.52 8.49
CA LEU A 186 -7.27 -2.29 7.75
C LEU A 186 -7.02 -1.04 8.61
N LEU A 187 -7.34 -1.07 9.90
CA LEU A 187 -7.06 0.01 10.83
C LEU A 187 -5.56 0.31 10.93
N TYR A 188 -4.74 -0.71 11.19
CA TYR A 188 -3.29 -0.51 11.29
C TYR A 188 -2.67 -0.03 9.97
N MET A 189 -3.06 -0.62 8.83
CA MET A 189 -2.57 -0.22 7.51
C MET A 189 -2.99 1.20 7.13
N GLY A 190 -4.25 1.59 7.38
CA GLY A 190 -4.75 2.92 7.06
C GLY A 190 -4.16 4.01 7.96
N ILE A 191 -3.96 3.73 9.26
CA ILE A 191 -3.25 4.65 10.16
C ILE A 191 -1.80 4.81 9.72
N TYR A 192 -1.13 3.71 9.36
CA TYR A 192 0.24 3.73 8.86
C TYR A 192 0.38 4.55 7.57
N ASP A 193 -0.47 4.31 6.58
CA ASP A 193 -0.46 5.02 5.30
C ASP A 193 -0.68 6.53 5.51
N GLY A 194 -1.69 6.91 6.30
CA GLY A 194 -1.94 8.31 6.66
C GLY A 194 -0.79 8.97 7.41
N ALA A 195 -0.19 8.28 8.38
CA ALA A 195 0.95 8.81 9.14
C ALA A 195 2.18 9.01 8.26
N CYS A 196 2.49 8.08 7.35
CA CYS A 196 3.60 8.20 6.42
C CYS A 196 3.41 9.36 5.45
N VAL A 197 2.20 9.53 4.91
CA VAL A 197 1.87 10.64 4.01
C VAL A 197 2.01 11.99 4.73
N LEU A 198 1.53 12.11 5.97
CA LEU A 198 1.70 13.33 6.77
C LEU A 198 3.16 13.62 7.13
N ALA A 199 3.90 12.59 7.53
CA ALA A 199 5.32 12.69 7.86
C ALA A 199 6.16 13.15 6.65
N GLY A 200 5.82 12.60 5.47
CA GLY A 200 6.43 13.02 4.22
C GLY A 200 6.04 14.43 3.79
N ALA A 201 4.78 14.81 3.99
CA ALA A 201 4.27 16.15 3.68
C ALA A 201 5.02 17.23 4.48
N ALA A 202 5.14 17.02 5.80
CA ALA A 202 5.86 17.94 6.68
C ALA A 202 7.34 18.06 6.26
N ALA A 203 8.00 16.94 5.96
CA ALA A 203 9.38 16.94 5.52
C ALA A 203 9.57 17.68 4.19
N VAL A 204 8.73 17.44 3.19
CA VAL A 204 8.82 18.11 1.87
C VAL A 204 8.57 19.62 1.98
N SER A 205 7.56 20.04 2.75
CA SER A 205 7.30 21.47 2.99
C SER A 205 8.49 22.17 3.64
N VAL A 206 9.00 21.58 4.72
CA VAL A 206 10.12 22.16 5.47
C VAL A 206 11.40 22.18 4.62
N THR A 207 11.63 21.11 3.85
CA THR A 207 12.80 21.01 2.95
C THR A 207 12.74 22.08 1.86
N GLY A 208 11.57 22.36 1.28
CA GLY A 208 11.39 23.45 0.29
C GLY A 208 11.89 24.78 0.82
N VAL A 209 11.34 25.20 1.97
CA VAL A 209 11.70 26.48 2.63
C VAL A 209 13.18 26.54 3.03
N PHE A 210 13.76 25.42 3.45
CA PHE A 210 15.18 25.38 3.79
C PHE A 210 16.09 25.51 2.57
N ILE A 211 15.70 24.98 1.42
CA ILE A 211 16.48 25.14 0.18
C ILE A 211 16.53 26.62 -0.24
N ASP A 212 15.41 27.33 -0.17
CA ASP A 212 15.34 28.76 -0.53
C ASP A 212 16.11 29.66 0.45
N ARG A 213 16.04 29.36 1.76
CA ARG A 213 16.65 30.21 2.80
C ARG A 213 18.11 29.90 3.16
N PHE A 214 18.51 28.62 3.15
CA PHE A 214 19.76 28.17 3.79
C PHE A 214 20.67 27.34 2.85
N ASP A 215 20.43 27.41 1.53
CA ASP A 215 21.13 26.64 0.49
C ASP A 215 20.97 25.11 0.61
N PHE A 216 21.41 24.40 -0.42
CA PHE A 216 21.35 22.94 -0.50
C PHE A 216 22.20 22.22 0.56
N ILE A 217 23.38 22.77 0.90
CA ILE A 217 24.34 22.15 1.81
C ILE A 217 23.80 22.09 3.25
N THR A 218 23.30 23.22 3.78
CA THR A 218 22.75 23.27 5.14
C THR A 218 21.52 22.36 5.27
N THR A 219 20.66 22.37 4.24
CA THR A 219 19.48 21.49 4.18
C THR A 219 19.89 20.01 4.20
N CYS A 220 20.94 19.64 3.48
CA CYS A 220 21.50 18.29 3.50
C CYS A 220 21.96 17.87 4.91
N LEU A 221 22.67 18.74 5.63
CA LEU A 221 23.15 18.46 7.00
C LEU A 221 21.99 18.28 7.99
N ILE A 222 20.93 19.07 7.89
CA ILE A 222 19.73 18.93 8.73
C ILE A 222 19.05 17.57 8.48
N LEU A 223 18.92 17.16 7.21
CA LEU A 223 18.35 15.86 6.86
C LEU A 223 19.23 14.68 7.31
N MET A 224 20.55 14.84 7.27
CA MET A 224 21.50 13.86 7.83
C MET A 224 21.33 13.71 9.34
N PHE A 225 21.13 14.81 10.08
CA PHE A 225 20.83 14.75 11.50
C PHE A 225 19.51 13.99 11.78
N LEU A 226 18.47 14.22 10.97
CA LEU A 226 17.21 13.49 11.08
C LEU A 226 17.37 11.99 10.78
N CYS A 227 18.26 11.63 9.86
CA CYS A 227 18.66 10.25 9.58
C CYS A 227 19.35 9.57 10.78
N LEU A 228 20.20 10.29 11.52
CA LEU A 228 20.82 9.75 12.74
C LEU A 228 19.78 9.48 13.84
N LEU A 229 18.75 10.31 13.93
CA LEU A 229 17.68 10.12 14.91
C LEU A 229 16.86 8.84 14.62
N SER A 230 16.61 8.52 13.34
CA SER A 230 15.92 7.28 12.98
C SER A 230 16.78 6.02 13.26
N VAL A 231 18.11 6.10 13.16
CA VAL A 231 19.03 5.03 13.61
C VAL A 231 18.82 4.73 15.10
N GLY A 232 18.68 5.77 15.93
CA GLY A 232 18.45 5.61 17.37
C GLY A 232 17.13 4.89 17.69
N VAL A 233 16.07 5.15 16.91
CA VAL A 233 14.76 4.51 17.11
C VAL A 233 14.77 3.03 16.68
N LEU A 234 15.60 2.64 15.69
CA LEU A 234 15.74 1.24 15.26
C LEU A 234 16.15 0.30 16.40
N TRP A 235 16.94 0.77 17.36
CA TRP A 235 17.34 -0.04 18.52
C TRP A 235 16.21 -0.29 19.52
N CYS A 236 15.18 0.56 19.50
CA CYS A 236 14.02 0.44 20.38
C CYS A 236 12.92 -0.48 19.83
N LEU A 237 13.11 -1.04 18.63
CA LEU A 237 12.11 -1.86 17.95
C LEU A 237 12.00 -3.24 18.63
N PRO A 238 10.79 -3.65 19.05
CA PRO A 238 10.56 -4.99 19.58
C PRO A 238 10.54 -6.02 18.45
N GLU A 239 10.95 -7.25 18.78
CA GLU A 239 10.85 -8.38 17.86
C GLU A 239 9.39 -8.87 17.79
N THR A 240 8.86 -9.05 16.58
CA THR A 240 7.47 -9.52 16.35
C THR A 240 7.40 -11.02 16.10
N LYS A 241 8.51 -11.65 15.69
CA LYS A 241 8.59 -13.11 15.50
C LYS A 241 9.75 -13.65 16.33
N SER A 242 9.50 -14.63 17.20
CA SER A 242 10.57 -15.27 17.95
C SER A 242 11.58 -15.95 17.02
N PHE A 243 12.85 -15.83 17.37
CA PHE A 243 13.95 -16.46 16.65
C PHE A 243 13.76 -17.98 16.67
N ASN A 244 13.73 -18.62 15.50
CA ASN A 244 13.54 -20.06 15.41
C ASN A 244 14.91 -20.75 15.54
N THR A 245 15.28 -21.11 16.77
CA THR A 245 16.58 -21.71 17.12
C THR A 245 16.83 -23.08 16.47
N ASN A 246 15.80 -23.71 15.91
CA ASN A 246 15.83 -25.10 15.41
C ASN A 246 16.32 -25.23 13.94
N ALA A 247 16.62 -24.14 13.24
CA ALA A 247 17.04 -24.16 11.83
C ALA A 247 18.57 -23.98 11.63
N SER A 248 19.38 -24.18 12.67
CA SER A 248 20.84 -24.19 12.56
C SER A 248 21.34 -25.56 12.08
N GLY A 249 21.09 -25.86 10.80
CA GLY A 249 21.49 -27.12 10.17
C GLY A 249 22.02 -26.93 8.75
N LEU A 250 23.09 -26.14 8.58
CA LEU A 250 23.83 -25.98 7.31
C LEU A 250 24.50 -27.29 6.82
N SER A 251 24.32 -28.41 7.53
CA SER A 251 24.87 -29.74 7.20
C SER A 251 23.96 -30.63 6.34
N TYR A 252 22.70 -30.24 6.08
CA TYR A 252 21.75 -31.08 5.32
C TYR A 252 21.68 -30.78 3.80
N PHE A 253 22.44 -29.81 3.29
CA PHE A 253 22.37 -29.43 1.87
C PHE A 253 23.12 -30.40 0.94
N ASN A 254 24.03 -31.24 1.46
CA ASN A 254 24.89 -32.07 0.62
C ASN A 254 24.31 -33.45 0.26
N ASN A 255 23.27 -33.91 0.97
CA ASN A 255 22.77 -35.29 0.81
C ASN A 255 21.52 -35.41 -0.09
N ASN A 256 20.82 -34.31 -0.40
CA ASN A 256 19.56 -34.37 -1.16
C ASN A 256 19.69 -34.10 -2.68
N LEU A 257 20.83 -33.62 -3.16
CA LEU A 257 21.05 -33.42 -4.60
C LEU A 257 21.21 -34.75 -5.36
N ASN A 258 21.61 -35.83 -4.67
CA ASN A 258 21.77 -37.16 -5.29
C ASN A 258 20.48 -38.01 -5.27
N ALA A 259 19.45 -37.62 -4.51
CA ALA A 259 18.20 -38.36 -4.39
C ALA A 259 17.05 -37.78 -5.23
N SER A 260 17.17 -36.55 -5.73
CA SER A 260 16.09 -35.85 -6.43
C SER A 260 15.99 -36.15 -7.94
N LEU A 261 16.78 -37.07 -8.48
CA LEU A 261 16.72 -37.41 -9.92
C LEU A 261 15.85 -38.64 -10.23
N SER A 262 15.36 -39.40 -9.25
CA SER A 262 14.76 -40.73 -9.51
C SER A 262 13.33 -40.98 -9.05
N THR A 263 12.56 -39.99 -8.59
CA THR A 263 11.15 -40.27 -8.22
C THR A 263 10.27 -39.02 -8.22
N CYS A 264 9.78 -38.63 -9.40
CA CYS A 264 8.63 -37.72 -9.52
C CYS A 264 7.34 -38.52 -9.27
N ASN A 265 6.97 -38.69 -8.01
CA ASN A 265 5.60 -39.06 -7.59
C ASN A 265 5.43 -38.78 -6.09
N THR A 266 4.84 -37.64 -5.73
CA THR A 266 4.49 -37.27 -4.34
C THR A 266 3.30 -36.31 -4.39
N GLY A 267 2.14 -36.55 -3.76
CA GLY A 267 1.99 -36.95 -2.37
C GLY A 267 2.34 -35.77 -1.46
N PHE A 268 1.46 -34.77 -1.38
CA PHE A 268 1.73 -33.46 -0.76
C PHE A 268 1.65 -33.56 0.78
N HIS A 269 2.75 -33.97 1.42
CA HIS A 269 2.92 -33.79 2.86
C HIS A 269 3.59 -32.43 3.14
N SER A 270 2.90 -31.60 3.92
CA SER A 270 3.35 -30.30 4.40
C SER A 270 4.51 -30.46 5.39
N SER A 271 5.75 -30.51 4.89
CA SER A 271 6.94 -30.33 5.72
C SER A 271 7.33 -28.84 5.79
N GLN A 272 7.67 -28.42 7.00
CA GLN A 272 7.90 -27.06 7.47
C GLN A 272 9.24 -26.45 6.97
N ASN A 273 9.66 -26.74 5.74
CA ASN A 273 10.87 -26.20 5.13
C ASN A 273 10.53 -25.04 4.18
N SER A 274 10.63 -23.82 4.70
CA SER A 274 10.43 -22.58 3.94
C SER A 274 11.60 -22.30 3.00
N ASN A 275 11.69 -23.07 1.91
CA ASN A 275 12.54 -22.72 0.79
C ASN A 275 11.88 -21.59 -0.02
N TRP A 276 12.65 -20.56 -0.40
CA TRP A 276 12.18 -19.44 -1.23
C TRP A 276 11.47 -19.91 -2.51
N LEU A 277 11.94 -21.02 -3.08
CA LEU A 277 11.32 -21.72 -4.22
C LEU A 277 9.90 -22.22 -3.90
N LEU A 278 9.66 -22.78 -2.71
CA LEU A 278 8.35 -23.31 -2.34
C LEU A 278 7.29 -22.19 -2.27
N LYS A 279 7.65 -21.05 -1.68
CA LYS A 279 6.78 -19.86 -1.61
C LYS A 279 6.53 -19.26 -3.01
N SER A 280 7.52 -19.30 -3.88
CA SER A 280 7.37 -18.90 -5.29
C SER A 280 6.42 -19.83 -6.06
N THR A 281 6.47 -21.14 -5.79
CA THR A 281 5.58 -22.12 -6.43
C THR A 281 4.13 -21.99 -5.96
N GLU A 282 3.89 -21.67 -4.69
CA GLU A 282 2.54 -21.36 -4.19
C GLU A 282 1.98 -20.07 -4.81
N MET A 283 2.82 -19.05 -5.01
CA MET A 283 2.41 -17.81 -5.69
C MET A 283 2.05 -18.07 -7.16
N ILE A 284 2.85 -18.86 -7.88
CA ILE A 284 2.59 -19.22 -9.28
C ILE A 284 1.29 -20.04 -9.39
N TYR A 285 1.08 -20.99 -8.48
CA TYR A 285 -0.16 -21.77 -8.43
C TYR A 285 -1.38 -20.88 -8.17
N LEU A 286 -1.27 -19.92 -7.24
CA LEU A 286 -2.34 -18.98 -6.93
C LEU A 286 -2.68 -18.10 -8.13
N VAL A 287 -1.68 -17.57 -8.84
CA VAL A 287 -1.89 -16.76 -10.05
C VAL A 287 -2.49 -17.59 -11.18
N ARG A 288 -2.06 -18.85 -11.34
CA ARG A 288 -2.56 -19.75 -12.38
C ARG A 288 -4.02 -20.16 -12.16
N ASN A 289 -4.41 -20.36 -10.91
CA ASN A 289 -5.77 -20.75 -10.53
C ASN A 289 -6.65 -19.57 -10.08
N ALA A 290 -6.18 -18.34 -10.33
CA ALA A 290 -6.87 -17.12 -9.94
C ALA A 290 -8.20 -16.96 -10.71
N ASN A 291 -9.28 -16.65 -9.99
CA ASN A 291 -10.55 -16.26 -10.60
C ASN A 291 -10.39 -14.95 -11.39
N VAL A 292 -11.21 -14.76 -12.43
CA VAL A 292 -11.18 -13.55 -13.28
C VAL A 292 -11.23 -12.26 -12.45
N THR A 293 -12.06 -12.20 -11.42
CA THR A 293 -12.16 -11.05 -10.50
C THR A 293 -10.83 -10.72 -9.82
N THR A 294 -10.06 -11.73 -9.43
CA THR A 294 -8.78 -11.56 -8.73
C THR A 294 -7.69 -11.07 -9.67
N VAL A 295 -7.66 -11.57 -10.90
CA VAL A 295 -6.77 -11.08 -11.97
C VAL A 295 -7.09 -9.62 -12.30
N LEU A 296 -8.37 -9.26 -12.42
CA LEU A 296 -8.79 -7.88 -12.65
C LEU A 296 -8.33 -6.95 -11.52
N ILE A 297 -8.42 -7.38 -10.25
CA ILE A 297 -7.96 -6.56 -9.13
C ILE A 297 -6.43 -6.39 -9.15
N PHE A 298 -5.67 -7.43 -9.48
CA PHE A 298 -4.22 -7.30 -9.63
C PHE A 298 -3.84 -6.34 -10.76
N ALA A 299 -4.56 -6.36 -11.88
CA ALA A 299 -4.39 -5.40 -12.97
C ALA A 299 -4.75 -3.96 -12.53
N ILE A 300 -5.81 -3.77 -11.76
CA ILE A 300 -6.20 -2.45 -11.23
C ILE A 300 -5.12 -1.92 -10.27
N MET A 301 -4.62 -2.76 -9.36
CA MET A 301 -3.53 -2.40 -8.44
C MET A 301 -2.25 -2.02 -9.20
N PHE A 302 -1.89 -2.80 -10.21
CA PHE A 302 -0.77 -2.52 -11.10
C PHE A 302 -0.93 -1.16 -11.81
N LEU A 303 -2.07 -0.91 -12.45
CA LEU A 303 -2.32 0.36 -13.17
C LEU A 303 -2.41 1.56 -12.23
N THR A 304 -2.98 1.37 -11.04
CA THR A 304 -3.06 2.43 -10.02
C THR A 304 -1.67 2.80 -9.52
N THR A 305 -0.80 1.80 -9.26
CA THR A 305 0.58 2.05 -8.84
C THR A 305 1.42 2.68 -9.95
N LEU A 306 1.27 2.19 -11.18
CA LEU A 306 1.90 2.73 -12.39
C LEU A 306 1.63 4.23 -12.59
N THR A 307 0.42 4.69 -12.28
CA THR A 307 0.01 6.08 -12.53
C THR A 307 0.20 7.00 -11.34
N THR A 308 0.00 6.52 -10.12
CA THR A 308 -0.19 7.38 -8.95
C THR A 308 1.09 7.60 -8.15
N TYR A 309 1.91 6.56 -7.94
CA TYR A 309 3.11 6.69 -7.08
C TYR A 309 4.24 7.48 -7.74
N ASN A 310 4.13 7.72 -9.05
CA ASN A 310 5.22 8.26 -9.87
C ASN A 310 5.07 9.75 -10.17
N GLU A 311 3.95 10.37 -9.76
CA GLU A 311 3.62 11.76 -10.08
C GLU A 311 4.73 12.73 -9.64
N GLY A 312 5.35 12.49 -8.48
CA GLY A 312 6.37 13.37 -7.92
C GLY A 312 7.64 13.53 -8.78
N GLN A 313 7.94 12.58 -9.67
CA GLN A 313 9.15 12.60 -10.49
C GLN A 313 9.10 13.60 -11.65
N TYR A 314 7.91 13.93 -12.14
CA TYR A 314 7.74 14.85 -13.29
C TYR A 314 6.82 16.05 -12.97
N THR A 315 6.03 15.99 -11.89
CA THR A 315 5.14 17.12 -11.51
C THR A 315 5.93 18.36 -11.10
N PHE A 316 7.10 18.22 -10.45
CA PHE A 316 7.92 19.37 -10.11
C PHE A 316 8.52 20.04 -11.35
N LEU A 317 8.99 19.25 -12.33
CA LEU A 317 9.48 19.75 -13.62
C LEU A 317 8.37 20.48 -14.38
N TYR A 318 7.16 19.90 -14.38
CA TYR A 318 5.99 20.50 -15.01
C TYR A 318 5.64 21.87 -14.42
N LEU A 319 5.61 22.00 -13.09
CA LEU A 319 5.23 23.24 -12.39
C LEU A 319 6.35 24.28 -12.36
N MET A 320 7.61 23.87 -12.43
CA MET A 320 8.75 24.79 -12.59
C MET A 320 8.94 25.25 -14.04
N GLY A 321 8.28 24.59 -15.00
CA GLY A 321 8.30 24.96 -16.40
C GLY A 321 7.28 26.04 -16.76
N TYR A 322 7.44 26.59 -17.96
CA TYR A 322 6.45 27.48 -18.56
C TYR A 322 5.12 26.73 -18.80
N PRO A 323 3.95 27.34 -18.53
CA PRO A 323 3.70 28.74 -18.15
C PRO A 323 3.66 29.00 -16.62
N PHE A 324 3.83 27.97 -15.79
CA PHE A 324 3.64 28.09 -14.34
C PHE A 324 4.80 28.82 -13.67
N ASN A 325 6.04 28.49 -14.04
CA ASN A 325 7.27 29.10 -13.52
C ASN A 325 7.31 29.20 -11.98
N TRP A 326 6.89 28.14 -11.29
CA TRP A 326 6.90 28.13 -9.82
C TRP A 326 8.33 28.08 -9.27
N SER A 327 8.56 28.77 -8.16
CA SER A 327 9.79 28.62 -7.37
C SER A 327 9.77 27.31 -6.57
N VAL A 328 10.93 26.94 -6.03
CA VAL A 328 11.11 25.74 -5.20
C VAL A 328 10.19 25.78 -3.98
N ASP A 329 10.10 26.94 -3.34
CA ASP A 329 9.23 27.17 -2.19
C ASP A 329 7.77 26.95 -2.53
N GLN A 330 7.31 27.54 -3.63
CA GLN A 330 5.92 27.39 -4.07
C GLN A 330 5.58 25.93 -4.34
N PHE A 331 6.49 25.19 -4.99
CA PHE A 331 6.31 23.76 -5.21
C PHE A 331 6.36 22.95 -3.90
N GLY A 332 7.26 23.28 -2.97
CA GLY A 332 7.36 22.65 -1.65
C GLY A 332 6.10 22.84 -0.82
N TYR A 333 5.54 24.06 -0.79
CA TYR A 333 4.25 24.34 -0.14
C TYR A 333 3.10 23.61 -0.81
N PHE A 334 3.04 23.60 -2.16
CA PHE A 334 2.01 22.89 -2.91
C PHE A 334 2.05 21.37 -2.65
N SER A 335 3.23 20.76 -2.75
CA SER A 335 3.41 19.32 -2.54
C SER A 335 3.08 18.93 -1.10
N GLY A 336 3.48 19.77 -0.15
CA GLY A 336 3.13 19.68 1.26
C GLY A 336 1.64 19.77 1.54
N LEU A 337 0.98 20.80 1.02
CA LEU A 337 -0.46 21.02 1.18
C LEU A 337 -1.26 19.85 0.56
N SER A 338 -0.88 19.41 -0.63
CA SER A 338 -1.49 18.25 -1.28
C SER A 338 -1.38 16.99 -0.42
N SER A 339 -0.18 16.70 0.06
CA SER A 339 0.08 15.51 0.86
C SER A 339 -0.56 15.59 2.25
N THR A 340 -0.57 16.76 2.89
CA THR A 340 -1.26 16.95 4.18
C THR A 340 -2.77 16.73 4.06
N LEU A 341 -3.41 17.29 3.04
CA LEU A 341 -4.83 17.07 2.77
C LEU A 341 -5.12 15.60 2.46
N LEU A 342 -4.28 14.95 1.66
CA LEU A 342 -4.40 13.52 1.35
C LEU A 342 -4.28 12.65 2.61
N GLY A 343 -3.34 12.97 3.50
CA GLY A 343 -3.11 12.27 4.77
C GLY A 343 -4.23 12.49 5.79
N LEU A 344 -4.72 13.73 5.97
CA LEU A 344 -5.86 14.01 6.85
C LEU A 344 -7.13 13.29 6.38
N LEU A 345 -7.38 13.33 5.07
CA LEU A 345 -8.55 12.67 4.50
C LEU A 345 -8.41 11.14 4.54
N SER A 346 -7.18 10.60 4.53
CA SER A 346 -6.98 9.14 4.66
C SER A 346 -7.47 8.62 6.01
N PHE A 347 -7.27 9.36 7.11
CA PHE A 347 -7.79 8.98 8.42
C PHE A 347 -9.31 8.99 8.44
N ILE A 348 -9.94 10.04 7.89
CA ILE A 348 -11.40 10.17 7.82
C ILE A 348 -11.99 9.03 6.99
N LEU A 349 -11.44 8.77 5.81
CA LEU A 349 -11.96 7.75 4.90
C LEU A 349 -11.68 6.33 5.39
N THR A 350 -10.53 6.09 6.04
CA THR A 350 -10.25 4.84 6.74
C THR A 350 -11.25 4.62 7.88
N TRP A 351 -11.55 5.65 8.67
CA TRP A 351 -12.57 5.57 9.73
C TRP A 351 -13.96 5.24 9.18
N VAL A 352 -14.37 5.90 8.09
CA VAL A 352 -15.65 5.65 7.40
C VAL A 352 -15.72 4.21 6.87
N THR A 353 -14.67 3.74 6.18
CA THR A 353 -14.63 2.38 5.61
C THR A 353 -14.67 1.31 6.71
N ILE A 354 -13.96 1.52 7.82
CA ILE A 354 -14.01 0.65 9.01
C ILE A 354 -15.41 0.62 9.62
N ARG A 355 -16.12 1.75 9.66
CA ARG A 355 -17.50 1.82 10.16
C ARG A 355 -18.45 1.09 9.21
N TRP A 356 -18.23 1.18 7.90
CA TRP A 356 -19.01 0.44 6.90
C TRP A 356 -18.75 -1.07 6.92
N MET A 357 -17.57 -1.52 7.37
CA MET A 357 -17.26 -2.94 7.60
C MET A 357 -17.89 -3.53 8.85
N LYS A 358 -18.40 -2.72 9.78
CA LYS A 358 -18.86 -3.22 11.08
C LYS A 358 -20.08 -4.13 10.89
N VAL A 359 -19.87 -5.44 10.98
CA VAL A 359 -20.92 -6.44 11.07
C VAL A 359 -21.41 -6.45 12.53
N VAL A 360 -22.70 -6.21 12.74
CA VAL A 360 -23.30 -6.17 14.09
C VAL A 360 -23.76 -7.58 14.45
N LYS A 361 -23.21 -8.15 15.52
CA LYS A 361 -23.75 -9.38 16.11
C LYS A 361 -25.08 -9.02 16.78
N GLN A 362 -26.18 -9.54 16.24
CA GLN A 362 -27.49 -9.38 16.86
C GLN A 362 -27.46 -10.16 18.18
N ARG A 363 -27.58 -9.46 19.32
CA ARG A 363 -27.67 -10.10 20.64
C ARG A 363 -28.94 -10.95 20.66
N ARG A 364 -28.82 -12.22 21.05
CA ARG A 364 -29.97 -13.03 21.46
C ARG A 364 -30.67 -12.30 22.60
N ILE A 365 -31.84 -11.73 22.36
CA ILE A 365 -32.80 -11.38 23.41
C ILE A 365 -33.60 -12.67 23.61
N SER A 366 -33.10 -13.53 24.48
CA SER A 366 -33.81 -14.72 24.98
C SER A 366 -33.35 -14.98 26.41
N GLU A 367 -33.39 -13.93 27.22
CA GLU A 367 -33.65 -14.05 28.64
C GLU A 367 -34.78 -13.05 28.89
N SER A 368 -35.99 -13.42 28.46
CA SER A 368 -37.18 -12.86 29.06
C SER A 368 -37.19 -13.35 30.50
N SER A 369 -36.68 -12.51 31.39
CA SER A 369 -36.90 -12.60 32.82
C SER A 369 -38.41 -12.63 33.06
N GLN A 370 -38.97 -13.83 33.20
CA GLN A 370 -40.20 -14.07 33.94
C GLN A 370 -39.85 -14.20 35.44
N PRO A 371 -40.75 -13.77 36.33
CA PRO A 371 -40.41 -13.34 37.68
C PRO A 371 -40.07 -14.55 38.56
N LEU A 372 -39.03 -14.41 39.38
CA LEU A 372 -38.75 -15.31 40.49
C LEU A 372 -39.94 -15.28 41.45
N LEU A 373 -40.70 -16.37 41.48
CA LEU A 373 -41.54 -16.74 42.59
C LEU A 373 -41.29 -18.23 42.90
N THR A 374 -41.00 -18.45 44.18
CA THR A 374 -41.10 -19.69 44.96
C THR A 374 -40.14 -20.84 44.63
N ASN A 375 -39.13 -20.96 45.51
CA ASN A 375 -38.90 -22.11 46.38
C ASN A 375 -39.32 -23.48 45.84
N GLU A 376 -38.35 -24.34 45.56
CA GLU A 376 -38.31 -25.68 46.17
C GLU A 376 -36.94 -26.34 46.00
N SER A 377 -36.73 -27.33 46.85
CA SER A 377 -35.48 -27.84 47.38
C SER A 377 -35.10 -29.22 46.83
N VAL A 378 -33.80 -29.46 46.72
CA VAL A 378 -33.09 -30.71 47.10
C VAL A 378 -33.27 -31.99 46.26
N SER A 379 -32.09 -32.54 45.91
CA SER A 379 -31.74 -33.96 45.61
C SER A 379 -32.28 -34.53 44.28
N SER A 380 -31.62 -35.43 43.56
CA SER A 380 -30.75 -36.55 43.97
C SER A 380 -29.94 -37.09 42.77
N TYR A 381 -28.92 -37.89 43.09
CA TYR A 381 -27.93 -38.55 42.24
C TYR A 381 -28.44 -39.57 41.20
N SER A 382 -27.64 -39.70 40.12
CA SER A 382 -27.23 -40.90 39.35
C SER A 382 -28.28 -41.82 38.70
N SER A 383 -28.15 -42.06 37.39
CA SER A 383 -27.56 -43.30 36.84
C SER A 383 -27.73 -43.40 35.31
N ILE A 384 -26.82 -44.15 34.72
CA ILE A 384 -26.60 -44.43 33.30
C ILE A 384 -27.75 -45.25 32.71
N HIS A 385 -28.21 -44.87 31.51
CA HIS A 385 -28.74 -45.81 30.52
C HIS A 385 -28.56 -45.24 29.11
N GLU A 386 -27.66 -45.85 28.32
CA GLU A 386 -27.77 -45.89 26.87
C GLU A 386 -28.91 -46.85 26.51
N VAL A 387 -29.93 -46.39 25.79
CA VAL A 387 -30.60 -47.10 24.68
C VAL A 387 -31.20 -46.05 23.75
N ASP A 388 -30.99 -46.26 22.45
CA ASP A 388 -31.49 -45.50 21.31
C ASP A 388 -32.94 -45.01 21.41
N SER A 389 -33.12 -43.72 21.11
CA SER A 389 -34.30 -43.25 20.37
C SER A 389 -33.87 -42.07 19.51
N ALA A 390 -33.92 -42.31 18.20
CA ALA A 390 -33.93 -41.30 17.16
C ALA A 390 -35.02 -40.25 17.43
N ASP A 391 -34.89 -39.12 16.72
CA ASP A 391 -35.84 -37.99 16.64
C ASP A 391 -35.59 -36.81 17.57
N LEU A 392 -34.45 -36.12 17.39
CA LEU A 392 -34.38 -34.66 17.64
C LEU A 392 -33.18 -33.97 16.97
N THR A 393 -32.97 -34.19 15.66
CA THR A 393 -31.89 -33.54 14.89
C THR A 393 -32.38 -32.69 13.70
N THR A 394 -33.59 -32.15 13.74
CA THR A 394 -34.15 -31.43 12.57
C THR A 394 -34.31 -29.92 12.76
N ASN A 395 -34.17 -29.37 13.96
CA ASN A 395 -34.47 -27.95 14.20
C ASN A 395 -33.26 -27.04 14.44
N ASN A 396 -32.05 -27.56 14.72
CA ASN A 396 -30.86 -26.71 14.94
C ASN A 396 -30.07 -26.37 13.66
N THR A 397 -30.29 -27.10 12.57
CA THR A 397 -29.60 -26.86 11.29
C THR A 397 -30.18 -25.68 10.52
N ASN A 398 -31.51 -25.47 10.59
CA ASN A 398 -32.21 -24.38 9.89
C ASN A 398 -31.95 -22.99 10.49
N TYR A 399 -31.77 -22.88 11.81
CA TYR A 399 -31.41 -21.60 12.43
C TYR A 399 -29.93 -21.24 12.23
N ASN A 400 -29.03 -22.23 12.26
CA ASN A 400 -27.61 -22.01 11.97
C ASN A 400 -27.39 -21.66 10.49
N SER A 401 -28.15 -22.24 9.56
CA SER A 401 -28.08 -21.89 8.13
C SER A 401 -28.60 -20.46 7.88
N SER A 402 -29.75 -20.09 8.46
CA SER A 402 -30.35 -18.75 8.32
C SER A 402 -29.47 -17.64 8.94
N CYS A 403 -28.87 -17.89 10.10
CA CYS A 403 -27.93 -16.97 10.74
C CYS A 403 -26.65 -16.79 9.89
N ASN A 404 -26.08 -17.88 9.40
CA ASN A 404 -24.90 -17.84 8.52
C ASN A 404 -25.19 -17.13 7.19
N HIS A 405 -26.41 -17.27 6.65
CA HIS A 405 -26.84 -16.59 5.43
C HIS A 405 -27.02 -15.08 5.64
N THR A 406 -27.62 -14.67 6.76
CA THR A 406 -27.81 -13.26 7.12
C THR A 406 -26.47 -12.54 7.31
N ILE A 407 -25.50 -13.20 7.96
CA ILE A 407 -24.13 -12.70 8.13
C ILE A 407 -23.43 -12.56 6.77
N GLN A 408 -23.59 -13.54 5.87
CA GLN A 408 -23.02 -13.50 4.52
C GLN A 408 -23.58 -12.32 3.69
N HIS A 409 -24.88 -12.05 3.76
CA HIS A 409 -25.46 -10.87 3.10
C HIS A 409 -24.92 -9.55 3.67
N GLN A 410 -24.73 -9.44 4.99
CA GLN A 410 -24.16 -8.24 5.60
C GLN A 410 -22.72 -7.98 5.12
N VAL A 411 -21.90 -9.03 5.04
CA VAL A 411 -20.52 -8.95 4.53
C VAL A 411 -20.50 -8.54 3.05
N LEU A 412 -21.35 -9.14 2.21
CA LEU A 412 -21.45 -8.79 0.79
C LEU A 412 -21.91 -7.35 0.55
N ARG A 413 -22.86 -6.85 1.36
CA ARG A 413 -23.27 -5.43 1.32
C ARG A 413 -22.15 -4.49 1.73
N ALA A 414 -21.36 -4.83 2.75
CA ALA A 414 -20.20 -4.05 3.17
C ALA A 414 -19.13 -3.99 2.05
N ARG A 415 -18.84 -5.13 1.41
CA ARG A 415 -17.94 -5.21 0.25
C ARG A 415 -18.39 -4.33 -0.92
N ARG A 416 -19.68 -4.34 -1.25
CA ARG A 416 -20.22 -3.47 -2.31
C ARG A 416 -20.04 -1.98 -1.99
N ARG A 417 -20.17 -1.57 -0.73
CA ARG A 417 -19.90 -0.17 -0.32
C ARG A 417 -18.43 0.20 -0.49
N MET A 418 -17.50 -0.71 -0.21
CA MET A 418 -16.08 -0.50 -0.49
C MET A 418 -15.80 -0.31 -1.98
N ILE A 419 -16.34 -1.18 -2.85
CA ILE A 419 -16.11 -1.07 -4.30
C ILE A 419 -16.63 0.28 -4.81
N LYS A 420 -17.81 0.73 -4.37
CA LYS A 420 -18.35 2.06 -4.72
C LYS A 420 -17.42 3.20 -4.33
N TYR A 421 -16.80 3.11 -3.16
CA TYR A 421 -15.81 4.07 -2.71
C TYR A 421 -14.57 4.07 -3.61
N VAL A 422 -14.03 2.89 -3.93
CA VAL A 422 -12.88 2.76 -4.83
C VAL A 422 -13.21 3.31 -6.21
N ILE A 423 -14.43 3.11 -6.73
CA ILE A 423 -14.89 3.68 -8.01
C ILE A 423 -14.85 5.21 -7.96
N PHE A 424 -15.37 5.81 -6.89
CA PHE A 424 -15.33 7.26 -6.72
C PHE A 424 -13.89 7.78 -6.62
N GLY A 425 -13.03 7.11 -5.85
CA GLY A 425 -11.62 7.45 -5.74
C GLY A 425 -10.87 7.36 -7.07
N MET A 426 -11.09 6.28 -7.85
CA MET A 426 -10.48 6.09 -9.17
C MET A 426 -10.95 7.14 -10.18
N LEU A 427 -12.24 7.47 -10.19
CA LEU A 427 -12.79 8.54 -11.03
C LEU A 427 -12.12 9.90 -10.69
N ALA A 428 -11.92 10.17 -9.40
CA ALA A 428 -11.22 11.37 -8.96
C ALA A 428 -9.77 11.44 -9.47
N ILE A 429 -9.05 10.31 -9.56
CA ILE A 429 -7.71 10.25 -10.18
C ILE A 429 -7.77 10.67 -11.66
N VAL A 430 -8.70 10.08 -12.41
CA VAL A 430 -8.84 10.32 -13.85
C VAL A 430 -9.12 11.80 -14.11
N ILE A 431 -10.09 12.36 -13.38
CA ILE A 431 -10.47 13.77 -13.48
C ILE A 431 -9.29 14.67 -13.06
N SER A 432 -8.66 14.42 -11.91
CA SER A 432 -7.52 15.22 -11.44
C SER A 432 -6.38 15.25 -12.47
N LYS A 433 -5.95 14.10 -12.98
CA LYS A 433 -4.85 14.03 -13.96
C LYS A 433 -5.23 14.72 -15.26
N PHE A 434 -6.48 14.57 -15.70
CA PHE A 434 -6.97 15.27 -16.88
C PHE A 434 -6.92 16.80 -16.70
N LEU A 435 -7.38 17.30 -15.56
CA LEU A 435 -7.30 18.73 -15.24
C LEU A 435 -5.85 19.22 -15.15
N MET A 436 -4.95 18.44 -14.56
CA MET A 436 -3.53 18.79 -14.49
C MET A 436 -2.92 18.92 -15.89
N GLY A 437 -3.25 18.03 -16.83
CA GLY A 437 -2.81 18.13 -18.22
C GLY A 437 -3.38 19.36 -18.94
N LEU A 438 -4.66 19.69 -18.70
CA LEU A 438 -5.32 20.86 -19.28
C LEU A 438 -4.78 22.19 -18.76
N ALA A 439 -4.19 22.23 -17.56
CA ALA A 439 -3.74 23.47 -16.94
C ALA A 439 -2.75 24.27 -17.81
N PHE A 440 -1.95 23.58 -18.64
CA PHE A 440 -0.99 24.20 -19.59
C PHE A 440 -1.66 25.11 -20.63
N TRP A 441 -2.92 24.85 -21.01
CA TRP A 441 -3.60 25.59 -22.08
C TRP A 441 -4.24 26.91 -21.64
N PHE A 442 -4.34 27.14 -20.33
CA PHE A 442 -5.01 28.34 -19.82
C PHE A 442 -4.01 29.47 -19.58
N PRO A 443 -4.37 30.73 -19.88
CA PRO A 443 -3.53 31.88 -19.55
C PRO A 443 -3.48 32.11 -18.03
N SER A 444 -2.46 32.84 -17.57
CA SER A 444 -2.39 33.31 -16.17
C SER A 444 -3.57 34.23 -15.85
N PRO A 445 -4.28 34.09 -14.72
CA PRO A 445 -4.02 33.19 -13.57
C PRO A 445 -4.72 31.82 -13.63
N GLY A 446 -5.46 31.52 -14.71
CA GLY A 446 -6.29 30.32 -14.84
C GLY A 446 -5.53 28.99 -14.75
N HIS A 447 -4.29 28.93 -15.24
CA HIS A 447 -3.46 27.73 -15.15
C HIS A 447 -3.22 27.30 -13.68
N ASN A 448 -2.94 28.24 -12.77
CA ASN A 448 -2.68 27.93 -11.36
C ASN A 448 -3.95 27.47 -10.66
N ILE A 449 -5.09 28.09 -10.97
CA ILE A 449 -6.39 27.72 -10.42
C ILE A 449 -6.72 26.26 -10.78
N LEU A 450 -6.49 25.84 -12.04
CA LEU A 450 -6.72 24.47 -12.46
C LEU A 450 -5.81 23.46 -11.75
N VAL A 451 -4.56 23.80 -11.49
CA VAL A 451 -3.65 22.97 -10.69
C VAL A 451 -4.22 22.76 -9.29
N PHE A 452 -4.71 23.81 -8.61
CA PHE A 452 -5.34 23.67 -7.28
C PHE A 452 -6.67 22.92 -7.31
N ILE A 453 -7.52 23.13 -8.32
CA ILE A 453 -8.76 22.34 -8.49
C ILE A 453 -8.43 20.86 -8.66
N SER A 454 -7.42 20.55 -9.49
CA SER A 454 -6.99 19.17 -9.71
C SER A 454 -6.51 18.51 -8.42
N LEU A 455 -5.79 19.25 -7.56
CA LEU A 455 -5.37 18.80 -6.23
C LEU A 455 -6.60 18.48 -5.37
N PHE A 456 -7.55 19.41 -5.26
CA PHE A 456 -8.76 19.22 -4.45
C PHE A 456 -9.58 18.01 -4.89
N ILE A 457 -9.57 17.66 -6.18
CA ILE A 457 -10.22 16.44 -6.66
C ILE A 457 -9.36 15.21 -6.29
N CYS A 458 -8.03 15.30 -6.45
CA CYS A 458 -7.10 14.20 -6.18
C CYS A 458 -7.16 13.69 -4.73
N ILE A 459 -7.49 14.54 -3.75
CA ILE A 459 -7.56 14.11 -2.33
C ILE A 459 -8.53 12.93 -2.14
N PHE A 460 -9.61 12.83 -2.92
CA PHE A 460 -10.59 11.75 -2.82
C PHE A 460 -10.05 10.38 -3.24
N ARG A 461 -8.87 10.33 -3.87
CA ARG A 461 -8.09 9.09 -4.10
C ARG A 461 -7.55 8.48 -2.81
N SER A 462 -7.55 9.22 -1.70
CA SER A 462 -6.99 8.75 -0.43
C SER A 462 -7.55 7.36 -0.05
N ALA A 463 -6.77 6.53 0.63
CA ALA A 463 -7.16 5.17 1.04
C ALA A 463 -7.67 4.19 -0.05
N VAL A 464 -7.52 4.48 -1.36
CA VAL A 464 -7.89 3.55 -2.45
C VAL A 464 -7.11 2.23 -2.35
N VAL A 465 -5.78 2.32 -2.19
CA VAL A 465 -4.87 1.17 -2.09
C VAL A 465 -5.18 0.27 -0.88
N PRO A 466 -5.27 0.78 0.37
CA PRO A 466 -5.58 -0.07 1.53
C PRO A 466 -6.97 -0.70 1.45
N VAL A 467 -7.97 0.00 0.88
CA VAL A 467 -9.30 -0.59 0.67
C VAL A 467 -9.24 -1.72 -0.36
N LEU A 468 -8.49 -1.54 -1.45
CA LEU A 468 -8.35 -2.58 -2.48
C LEU A 468 -7.60 -3.80 -1.92
N LYS A 469 -6.53 -3.60 -1.13
CA LYS A 469 -5.84 -4.66 -0.37
C LYS A 469 -6.76 -5.41 0.59
N SER A 470 -7.62 -4.68 1.32
CA SER A 470 -8.61 -5.29 2.21
C SER A 470 -9.67 -6.08 1.44
N PHE A 471 -10.11 -5.56 0.30
CA PHE A 471 -11.08 -6.25 -0.55
C PHE A 471 -10.50 -7.55 -1.11
N THR A 472 -9.29 -7.53 -1.69
CA THR A 472 -8.63 -8.73 -2.24
C THR A 472 -8.41 -9.78 -1.17
N SER A 473 -7.98 -9.37 0.03
CA SER A 473 -7.84 -10.28 1.16
C SER A 473 -9.12 -11.01 1.52
N SER A 474 -10.27 -10.35 1.37
CA SER A 474 -11.55 -10.93 1.76
C SER A 474 -12.03 -12.01 0.77
N LEU A 475 -11.40 -12.11 -0.41
CA LEU A 475 -11.71 -13.10 -1.45
C LEU A 475 -11.03 -14.45 -1.21
N PHE A 476 -10.04 -14.53 -0.32
CA PHE A 476 -9.23 -15.73 -0.12
C PHE A 476 -9.25 -16.19 1.33
N THR A 477 -9.15 -17.50 1.53
CA THR A 477 -9.03 -18.15 2.83
C THR A 477 -7.74 -17.72 3.55
N SER A 478 -7.77 -17.67 4.88
CA SER A 478 -6.63 -17.32 5.76
C SER A 478 -5.32 -18.02 5.36
N LYS A 479 -5.39 -19.30 4.97
CA LYS A 479 -4.24 -20.12 4.58
C LYS A 479 -3.46 -19.59 3.36
N LEU A 480 -4.14 -18.99 2.38
CA LEU A 480 -3.52 -18.48 1.13
C LEU A 480 -3.21 -16.98 1.17
N GLN A 481 -3.55 -16.32 2.28
CA GLN A 481 -3.53 -14.87 2.38
C GLN A 481 -2.11 -14.29 2.31
N SER A 482 -1.12 -14.96 2.86
CA SER A 482 0.29 -14.53 2.85
C SER A 482 0.90 -14.56 1.43
N SER A 483 0.59 -15.60 0.65
CA SER A 483 0.99 -15.73 -0.75
C SER A 483 0.33 -14.64 -1.61
N LEU A 484 -0.96 -14.38 -1.38
CA LEU A 484 -1.70 -13.31 -2.06
C LEU A 484 -1.10 -11.92 -1.85
N PHE A 485 -0.77 -11.56 -0.60
CA PHE A 485 -0.15 -10.26 -0.32
C PHE A 485 1.23 -10.12 -0.96
N SER A 486 1.94 -11.24 -1.12
CA SER A 486 3.23 -11.25 -1.81
C SER A 486 3.06 -11.00 -3.31
N VAL A 487 2.05 -11.60 -3.95
CA VAL A 487 1.71 -11.34 -5.36
C VAL A 487 1.26 -9.89 -5.57
N ILE A 488 0.44 -9.33 -4.67
CA ILE A 488 0.06 -7.92 -4.71
C ILE A 488 1.31 -7.03 -4.64
N ALA A 489 2.23 -7.30 -3.71
CA ALA A 489 3.44 -6.51 -3.56
C ALA A 489 4.31 -6.54 -4.83
N ILE A 490 4.47 -7.71 -5.47
CA ILE A 490 5.21 -7.84 -6.74
C ILE A 490 4.52 -7.03 -7.85
N SER A 491 3.19 -7.10 -7.93
CA SER A 491 2.41 -6.32 -8.90
C SER A 491 2.59 -4.82 -8.70
N GLU A 492 2.49 -4.33 -7.45
CA GLU A 492 2.72 -2.92 -7.11
C GLU A 492 4.16 -2.49 -7.46
N TYR A 493 5.14 -3.36 -7.19
CA TYR A 493 6.55 -3.11 -7.47
C TYR A 493 6.80 -2.96 -8.98
N LEU A 494 6.25 -3.86 -9.80
CA LEU A 494 6.35 -3.80 -11.25
C LEU A 494 5.65 -2.56 -11.82
N GLY A 495 4.47 -2.22 -11.29
CA GLY A 495 3.75 -1.00 -11.67
C GLY A 495 4.60 0.25 -11.40
N LEU A 496 5.20 0.33 -10.23
CA LEU A 496 6.10 1.43 -9.85
C LEU A 496 7.35 1.46 -10.75
N LEU A 497 8.02 0.32 -10.97
CA LEU A 497 9.20 0.23 -11.84
C LEU A 497 8.93 0.74 -13.26
N ILE A 498 7.85 0.25 -13.89
CA ILE A 498 7.50 0.63 -15.26
C ILE A 498 7.10 2.10 -15.31
N GLY A 499 6.36 2.59 -14.32
CA GLY A 499 5.84 3.96 -14.37
C GLY A 499 6.89 5.02 -14.04
N ILE A 500 7.82 4.75 -13.11
CA ILE A 500 8.95 5.65 -12.88
C ILE A 500 9.89 5.67 -14.07
N ALA A 501 10.10 4.54 -14.75
CA ALA A 501 10.88 4.56 -15.98
C ALA A 501 10.16 5.35 -17.08
N THR A 502 8.92 4.98 -17.42
CA THR A 502 8.25 5.47 -18.64
C THR A 502 7.72 6.90 -18.56
N LEU A 503 7.04 7.30 -17.48
CA LEU A 503 6.34 8.60 -17.43
C LEU A 503 7.28 9.81 -17.52
N PRO A 504 8.43 9.86 -16.82
CA PRO A 504 9.42 10.92 -17.00
C PRO A 504 10.06 10.93 -18.39
N TYR A 505 10.28 9.76 -19.03
CA TYR A 505 10.76 9.74 -20.42
C TYR A 505 9.72 10.30 -21.39
N ILE A 506 8.43 10.02 -21.17
CA ILE A 506 7.35 10.63 -21.94
C ILE A 506 7.37 12.15 -21.74
N TYR A 507 7.58 12.63 -20.50
CA TYR A 507 7.73 14.06 -20.22
C TYR A 507 8.89 14.67 -21.02
N ALA A 508 10.06 14.05 -20.96
CA ALA A 508 11.27 14.49 -21.66
C ALA A 508 11.06 14.58 -23.18
N ALA A 509 10.28 13.66 -23.74
CA ALA A 509 9.95 13.65 -25.17
C ALA A 509 8.94 14.73 -25.57
N THR A 510 8.01 15.08 -24.67
CA THR A 510 6.89 15.99 -25.00
C THR A 510 7.06 17.41 -24.48
N VAL A 511 8.05 17.69 -23.62
CA VAL A 511 8.23 18.99 -22.94
C VAL A 511 8.25 20.17 -23.89
N ALA A 512 8.87 20.02 -25.07
CA ALA A 512 8.97 21.09 -26.07
C ALA A 512 7.66 21.35 -26.85
N LEU A 513 6.79 20.36 -26.98
CA LEU A 513 5.54 20.45 -27.76
C LEU A 513 4.34 20.75 -26.85
N CYS A 514 4.17 19.93 -25.80
CA CYS A 514 3.09 20.02 -24.84
C CYS A 514 3.53 19.35 -23.53
N SER A 515 3.91 20.16 -22.55
CA SER A 515 4.38 19.70 -21.24
C SER A 515 3.32 18.92 -20.45
N GLY A 516 2.02 19.13 -20.74
CA GLY A 516 0.89 18.44 -20.11
C GLY A 516 0.62 17.00 -20.61
N THR A 517 1.27 16.55 -21.69
CA THR A 517 0.99 15.25 -22.35
C THR A 517 1.07 14.05 -21.41
N VAL A 518 2.03 14.06 -20.48
CA VAL A 518 2.24 12.97 -19.51
C VAL A 518 1.03 12.77 -18.61
N PHE A 519 0.37 13.86 -18.23
CA PHE A 519 -0.83 13.77 -17.40
C PHE A 519 -2.02 13.22 -18.19
N PHE A 520 -2.13 13.49 -19.49
CA PHE A 520 -3.12 12.85 -20.36
C PHE A 520 -2.88 11.35 -20.51
N VAL A 521 -1.63 10.93 -20.74
CA VAL A 521 -1.26 9.50 -20.79
C VAL A 521 -1.58 8.82 -19.45
N SER A 522 -1.21 9.47 -18.34
CA SER A 522 -1.49 8.98 -16.99
C SER A 522 -3.00 8.90 -16.70
N SER A 523 -3.79 9.87 -17.18
CA SER A 523 -5.25 9.87 -17.08
C SER A 523 -5.88 8.73 -17.91
N GLY A 524 -5.38 8.48 -19.12
CA GLY A 524 -5.80 7.36 -19.96
C GLY A 524 -5.53 5.99 -19.31
N LEU A 525 -4.35 5.80 -18.73
CA LEU A 525 -4.02 4.57 -17.98
C LEU A 525 -4.91 4.40 -16.73
N ALA A 526 -5.19 5.49 -16.01
CA ALA A 526 -6.11 5.47 -14.87
C ALA A 526 -7.56 5.20 -15.31
N LEU A 527 -7.96 5.65 -16.50
CA LEU A 527 -9.29 5.41 -17.08
C LEU A 527 -9.47 3.93 -17.42
N ILE A 528 -8.44 3.26 -17.94
CA ILE A 528 -8.45 1.81 -18.14
C ILE A 528 -8.69 1.09 -16.80
N ALA A 529 -7.96 1.49 -15.74
CA ALA A 529 -8.16 0.92 -14.41
C ALA A 529 -9.59 1.16 -13.86
N PHE A 530 -10.15 2.34 -14.11
CA PHE A 530 -11.53 2.67 -13.76
C PHE A 530 -12.55 1.77 -14.50
N ILE A 531 -12.37 1.54 -15.80
CA ILE A 531 -13.24 0.65 -16.59
C ILE A 531 -13.15 -0.79 -16.04
N LEU A 532 -11.95 -1.30 -15.77
CA LEU A 532 -11.76 -2.63 -15.18
C LEU A 532 -12.48 -2.75 -13.82
N LEU A 533 -12.45 -1.70 -13.02
CA LEU A 533 -13.15 -1.67 -11.73
C LEU A 533 -14.68 -1.68 -11.88
N LEU A 534 -15.23 -1.05 -12.92
CA LEU A 534 -16.66 -1.15 -13.24
C LEU A 534 -17.06 -2.60 -13.59
N PHE A 535 -16.21 -3.32 -14.33
CA PHE A 535 -16.41 -4.75 -14.59
C PHE A 535 -16.40 -5.56 -13.29
N VAL A 536 -15.43 -5.34 -12.40
CA VAL A 536 -15.40 -6.01 -11.07
C VAL A 536 -16.69 -5.73 -10.29
N SER A 537 -17.14 -4.48 -10.25
CA SER A 537 -18.40 -4.10 -9.60
C SER A 537 -19.62 -4.81 -10.21
N TYR A 538 -19.65 -4.97 -11.53
CA TYR A 538 -20.70 -5.70 -12.23
C TYR A 538 -20.71 -7.19 -11.83
N TYR A 539 -19.56 -7.85 -11.86
CA TYR A 539 -19.43 -9.25 -11.45
C TYR A 539 -19.85 -9.48 -9.99
N THR A 540 -19.40 -8.63 -9.07
CA THR A 540 -19.80 -8.72 -7.66
C THR A 540 -21.31 -8.45 -7.48
N LYS A 541 -21.92 -7.59 -8.31
CA LYS A 541 -23.38 -7.38 -8.29
C LYS A 541 -24.13 -8.63 -8.76
N GLN A 542 -23.64 -9.28 -9.82
CA GLN A 542 -24.24 -10.48 -10.37
C GLN A 542 -24.16 -11.67 -9.40
N GLU A 543 -23.02 -11.85 -8.74
CA GLU A 543 -22.82 -12.89 -7.72
C GLU A 543 -23.83 -12.77 -6.58
N ILE A 544 -24.08 -11.55 -6.09
CA ILE A 544 -25.09 -11.29 -5.05
C ILE A 544 -26.50 -11.61 -5.55
N ARG A 545 -26.84 -11.20 -6.78
CA ARG A 545 -28.17 -11.47 -7.35
C ARG A 545 -28.43 -12.97 -7.49
N ASN A 546 -27.41 -13.74 -7.86
CA ASN A 546 -27.52 -15.20 -7.98
C ASN A 546 -27.75 -15.85 -6.60
N ILE A 547 -27.10 -15.35 -5.54
CA ILE A 547 -27.35 -15.79 -4.16
C ILE A 547 -28.78 -15.45 -3.70
N ASP A 548 -29.27 -14.24 -4.04
CA ASP A 548 -30.65 -13.83 -3.73
C ASP A 548 -31.69 -14.69 -4.48
N LEU A 549 -31.42 -15.07 -5.73
CA LEU A 549 -32.29 -15.91 -6.57
C LEU A 549 -32.30 -17.39 -6.16
N SER A 550 -31.21 -17.90 -5.56
CA SER A 550 -31.15 -19.27 -5.04
C SER A 550 -31.91 -19.47 -3.72
N GLN A 551 -32.58 -18.44 -3.19
CA GLN A 551 -33.44 -18.57 -2.02
C GLN A 551 -34.70 -19.36 -2.43
N PRO A 552 -35.00 -20.52 -1.80
CA PRO A 552 -36.32 -21.12 -1.96
C PRO A 552 -37.32 -20.15 -1.35
N ILE A 553 -38.22 -19.62 -2.19
CA ILE A 553 -39.42 -18.92 -1.71
C ILE A 553 -40.21 -19.99 -0.97
N ILE A 554 -40.08 -20.04 0.37
CA ILE A 554 -41.03 -20.77 1.20
C ILE A 554 -42.29 -19.92 1.13
N VAL A 555 -43.10 -20.16 0.11
CA VAL A 555 -44.53 -19.82 0.14
C VAL A 555 -45.08 -20.74 1.22
N GLU A 556 -45.30 -20.21 2.42
CA GLU A 556 -46.24 -20.84 3.36
C GLU A 556 -47.58 -20.88 2.64
N VAL A 557 -47.86 -22.01 1.99
CA VAL A 557 -49.22 -22.39 1.63
C VAL A 557 -49.89 -22.68 2.97
N HIS A 558 -50.63 -21.69 3.47
CA HIS A 558 -51.62 -21.94 4.50
C HIS A 558 -52.72 -22.79 3.84
N ASP A 559 -52.58 -24.11 3.93
CA ASP A 559 -53.71 -25.00 3.69
C ASP A 559 -54.70 -24.76 4.84
N GLU A 560 -55.69 -23.91 4.59
CA GLU A 560 -56.89 -23.83 5.41
C GLU A 560 -57.59 -25.19 5.34
N VAL A 561 -57.40 -26.01 6.38
CA VAL A 561 -58.25 -27.15 6.67
C VAL A 561 -59.60 -26.60 7.10
N ILE A 562 -60.53 -26.49 6.15
CA ILE A 562 -61.94 -26.28 6.43
C ILE A 562 -62.49 -27.62 6.94
N ASN A 563 -62.87 -27.62 8.22
CA ASN A 563 -63.64 -28.68 8.88
C ASN A 563 -65.06 -28.82 8.30
#